data_AF-A0A560IRQ9-F1
#
_entry.id   AF-A0A560IRQ9-F1
#
_cell.length_a   1.000
_cell.length_b   1.000
_cell.length_c   1.000
_cell.angle_alpha   90.00
_cell.angle_beta   90.00
_cell.angle_gamma   90.00
#
_symmetry.space_group_name_H-M   'P 1'
#
loop_
_entity.id
_entity.type
_entity.pdbx_description
1 polymer ?
#
loop_
_entity_poly.entity_id
_entity_poly.type
_entity_poly.pdbx_seq_one_letter_code
_entity_poly.pdbx_strand_id
1 'polypeptide(L)'
;MDNSLIDLTKNVLDVASQKVSVIEDINRTTKMLAFNALIEAGRAGDAGRGFAVVANEVNSISQRVSVVAGELRSEIGQLVDRMTTVGEDLMTRFRGQRLADLALNSIDIIDRNLYERSCDVRWWATDSAVVAGLQSPSHEAFRHASERLNVILQSYTVYLDLWVADRSGRVIATGRPDRFPHAIGTNVSNEAWFIDALRTRDGGDFAVEDVRPNPVLENRTVATYSTAVRRDGAQDGEVLGALGIFFDWEPQARAVVTGVRLETSERTNTRCLLLDAAGRIIAASDGRGELTESFHLVTQGQPMGHYLDRHGRLIGFARTPGYETYRGLGWYGVLVHNPPGQS
;
A
#
# COMPACT_ATOMS: atom_id res chain seq x y z
N MET A 1 6.89 7.17 -17.31
CA MET A 1 5.82 6.39 -17.98
C MET A 1 5.15 7.24 -19.03
N ASP A 2 5.02 6.68 -20.23
CA ASP A 2 4.88 7.35 -21.51
C ASP A 2 3.54 8.07 -21.68
N ASN A 3 3.57 9.35 -22.04
CA ASN A 3 2.40 10.11 -22.48
C ASN A 3 1.94 9.68 -23.90
N SER A 4 2.56 8.63 -24.45
CA SER A 4 2.44 8.24 -25.85
C SER A 4 1.01 7.89 -26.27
N LEU A 5 0.17 7.36 -25.37
CA LEU A 5 -1.24 7.10 -25.69
C LEU A 5 -2.01 8.41 -25.94
N ILE A 6 -1.82 9.40 -25.06
CA ILE A 6 -2.47 10.71 -25.19
C ILE A 6 -1.92 11.43 -26.42
N ASP A 7 -0.61 11.36 -26.65
CA ASP A 7 0.02 11.97 -27.82
C ASP A 7 -0.42 11.29 -29.12
N LEU A 8 -0.57 9.97 -29.14
CA LEU A 8 -1.10 9.24 -30.30
C LEU A 8 -2.55 9.62 -30.57
N THR A 9 -3.36 9.77 -29.52
CA THR A 9 -4.77 10.20 -29.64
C THR A 9 -4.87 11.61 -30.25
N LYS A 10 -4.01 12.54 -29.80
CA LYS A 10 -3.91 13.89 -30.37
C LYS A 10 -3.47 13.87 -31.83
N ASN A 11 -2.46 13.08 -32.16
CA ASN A 11 -1.99 12.95 -33.55
C ASN A 11 -3.09 12.42 -34.49
N VAL A 12 -3.91 11.46 -34.02
CA VAL A 12 -5.06 10.96 -34.79
C VAL A 12 -6.08 12.08 -35.04
N LEU A 13 -6.39 12.90 -34.02
CA LEU A 13 -7.27 14.05 -34.16
C LEU A 13 -6.75 15.07 -35.17
N ASP A 14 -5.46 15.40 -35.09
CA ASP A 14 -4.83 16.39 -35.97
C ASP A 14 -4.88 15.94 -37.43
N VAL A 15 -4.49 14.69 -37.70
CA VAL A 15 -4.52 14.11 -39.04
C VAL A 15 -5.95 14.07 -39.56
N ALA A 16 -6.90 13.58 -38.77
CA ALA A 16 -8.29 13.51 -39.17
C ALA A 16 -8.89 14.89 -39.47
N SER A 17 -8.66 15.87 -38.59
CA SER A 17 -9.13 17.25 -38.76
C SER A 17 -8.55 17.90 -40.00
N GLN A 18 -7.26 17.66 -40.27
CA GLN A 18 -6.60 18.13 -41.49
C GLN A 18 -7.22 17.52 -42.75
N LYS A 19 -7.51 16.20 -42.75
CA LYS A 19 -8.15 15.56 -43.91
C LYS A 19 -9.57 16.06 -44.15
N VAL A 20 -10.35 16.28 -43.10
CA VAL A 20 -11.69 16.87 -43.24
C VAL A 20 -11.61 18.29 -43.80
N SER A 21 -10.65 19.10 -43.34
CA SER A 21 -10.41 20.45 -43.89
C SER A 21 -10.13 20.41 -45.39
N VAL A 22 -9.27 19.48 -45.83
CA VAL A 22 -8.96 19.32 -47.27
C VAL A 22 -10.20 18.92 -48.07
N ILE A 23 -11.05 18.04 -47.53
CA ILE A 23 -12.32 17.66 -48.18
C ILE A 23 -13.24 18.87 -48.32
N GLU A 24 -13.36 19.70 -47.27
CA GLU A 24 -14.15 20.93 -47.32
C GLU A 24 -13.61 21.93 -48.35
N ASP A 25 -12.29 22.08 -48.46
CA ASP A 25 -11.64 22.97 -49.44
C ASP A 25 -11.87 22.50 -50.89
N ILE A 26 -11.71 21.20 -51.14
CA ILE A 26 -12.02 20.58 -52.44
C ILE A 26 -13.50 20.82 -52.76
N ASN A 27 -14.38 20.55 -51.80
CA ASN A 27 -15.82 20.68 -52.00
C ASN A 27 -16.25 22.13 -52.26
N ARG A 28 -15.63 23.11 -51.59
CA ARG A 28 -15.86 24.54 -51.84
C ARG A 28 -15.45 24.92 -53.27
N THR A 29 -14.32 24.39 -53.74
CA THR A 29 -13.84 24.61 -55.12
C THR A 29 -14.79 23.98 -56.13
N THR A 30 -15.25 22.75 -55.90
CA THR A 30 -16.26 22.07 -56.74
C THR A 30 -17.57 22.84 -56.80
N LYS A 31 -18.04 23.35 -55.66
CA LYS A 31 -19.26 24.18 -55.57
C LYS A 31 -19.12 25.47 -56.37
N MET A 32 -17.97 26.13 -56.31
CA MET A 32 -17.68 27.33 -57.10
C MET A 32 -17.65 27.03 -58.60
N LEU A 33 -17.05 25.91 -59.02
CA LEU A 33 -17.04 25.47 -60.42
C LEU A 33 -18.46 25.19 -60.94
N ALA A 34 -19.28 24.51 -60.15
CA ALA A 34 -20.68 24.25 -60.48
C ALA A 34 -21.48 25.56 -60.61
N PHE A 35 -21.27 26.50 -59.69
CA PHE A 35 -21.91 27.82 -59.74
C PHE A 35 -21.51 28.62 -61.00
N ASN A 36 -20.22 28.63 -61.34
CA ASN A 36 -19.74 29.29 -62.56
C ASN A 36 -20.32 28.64 -63.83
N ALA A 37 -20.42 27.30 -63.85
CA ALA A 37 -21.05 26.58 -64.95
C ALA A 37 -22.56 26.89 -65.08
N LEU A 38 -23.26 27.09 -63.97
CA LEU A 38 -24.64 27.55 -63.93
C LEU A 38 -24.82 28.94 -64.54
N ILE A 39 -23.91 29.88 -64.24
CA ILE A 39 -23.91 31.22 -64.84
C ILE A 39 -23.72 31.14 -66.36
N GLU A 40 -22.73 30.38 -66.82
CA GLU A 40 -22.42 30.27 -68.25
C GLU A 40 -23.54 29.55 -69.01
N ALA A 41 -24.16 28.53 -68.39
CA ALA A 41 -25.34 27.86 -68.93
C ALA A 41 -26.52 28.83 -69.09
N GLY A 42 -26.75 29.73 -68.13
CA GLY A 42 -27.77 30.78 -68.24
C GLY A 42 -27.46 31.79 -69.35
N ARG A 43 -26.17 32.15 -69.52
CA ARG A 43 -25.70 33.06 -70.57
C ARG A 43 -25.84 32.46 -71.97
N ALA A 44 -25.69 31.14 -72.12
CA ALA A 44 -25.87 30.41 -73.37
C ALA A 44 -27.34 30.16 -73.75
N GLY A 45 -28.31 30.54 -72.90
CA GLY A 45 -29.74 30.41 -73.18
C GLY A 45 -30.17 28.95 -73.43
N ASP A 46 -30.92 28.71 -74.51
CA ASP A 46 -31.47 27.37 -74.80
C ASP A 46 -30.40 26.29 -75.03
N ALA A 47 -29.22 26.67 -75.53
CA ALA A 47 -28.09 25.77 -75.76
C ALA A 47 -27.41 25.33 -74.44
N GLY A 48 -27.58 26.10 -73.36
CA GLY A 48 -26.97 25.84 -72.05
C GLY A 48 -27.79 24.92 -71.13
N ARG A 49 -29.04 24.57 -71.49
CA ARG A 49 -29.95 23.82 -70.60
C ARG A 49 -29.39 22.50 -70.08
N GLY A 50 -28.69 21.72 -70.93
CA GLY A 50 -28.04 20.47 -70.51
C GLY A 50 -26.93 20.69 -69.48
N PHE A 51 -26.12 21.74 -69.66
CA PHE A 51 -25.07 22.12 -68.71
C PHE A 51 -25.65 22.61 -67.37
N ALA A 52 -26.77 23.33 -67.39
CA ALA A 52 -27.44 23.78 -66.16
C ALA A 52 -27.90 22.61 -65.28
N VAL A 53 -28.39 21.51 -65.88
CA VAL A 53 -28.80 20.30 -65.14
C VAL A 53 -27.60 19.66 -64.44
N VAL A 54 -26.48 19.48 -65.16
CA VAL A 54 -25.25 18.92 -64.59
C VAL A 54 -24.70 19.82 -63.47
N ALA A 55 -24.67 21.13 -63.68
CA ALA A 55 -24.20 22.08 -62.68
C ALA A 55 -25.06 22.06 -61.39
N ASN A 56 -26.38 21.94 -61.51
CA ASN A 56 -27.27 21.77 -60.36
C ASN A 56 -27.00 20.46 -59.60
N GLU A 57 -26.77 19.35 -60.32
CA GLU A 57 -26.44 18.06 -59.71
C GLU A 57 -25.11 18.13 -58.94
N VAL A 58 -24.09 18.76 -59.52
CA VAL A 58 -22.80 18.97 -58.82
C VAL A 58 -22.98 19.83 -57.57
N ASN A 59 -23.81 20.88 -57.62
CA ASN A 59 -24.09 21.71 -56.44
C ASN A 59 -24.81 20.92 -55.33
N SER A 60 -25.76 20.05 -55.70
CA SER A 60 -26.44 19.13 -54.78
C SER A 60 -25.46 18.15 -54.13
N ILE A 61 -24.57 17.53 -54.93
CA ILE A 61 -23.49 16.67 -54.42
C ILE A 61 -22.61 17.45 -53.45
N SER A 62 -22.22 18.68 -53.80
CA SER A 62 -21.39 19.51 -52.92
C SER A 62 -22.07 19.84 -51.60
N GLN A 63 -23.37 20.12 -51.58
CA GLN A 63 -24.10 20.30 -50.32
C GLN A 63 -24.08 19.03 -49.46
N ARG A 64 -24.30 17.85 -50.06
CA ARG A 64 -24.23 16.56 -49.36
C ARG A 64 -22.83 16.30 -48.80
N VAL A 65 -21.77 16.59 -49.56
CA VAL A 65 -20.38 16.45 -49.09
C VAL A 65 -20.11 17.37 -47.89
N SER A 66 -20.61 18.61 -47.90
CA SER A 66 -20.47 19.52 -46.75
C SER A 66 -21.14 18.99 -45.49
N VAL A 67 -22.34 18.41 -45.61
CA VAL A 67 -23.05 17.80 -44.47
C VAL A 67 -22.23 16.63 -43.92
N VAL A 68 -21.83 15.69 -44.78
CA VAL A 68 -21.06 14.50 -44.38
C VAL A 68 -19.70 14.89 -43.77
N ALA A 69 -19.01 15.89 -44.32
CA ALA A 69 -17.74 16.37 -43.77
C ALA A 69 -17.91 16.99 -42.38
N GLY A 70 -19.00 17.73 -42.16
CA GLY A 70 -19.34 18.30 -40.85
C GLY A 70 -19.69 17.24 -39.81
N GLU A 71 -20.51 16.25 -40.19
CA GLU A 71 -20.84 15.09 -39.34
C GLU A 71 -19.58 14.32 -38.97
N LEU A 72 -18.70 14.03 -39.95
CA LEU A 72 -17.43 13.36 -39.73
C LEU A 72 -16.52 14.13 -38.76
N ARG A 73 -16.43 15.46 -38.87
CA ARG A 73 -15.67 16.29 -37.92
C ARG A 73 -16.20 16.13 -36.49
N SER A 74 -17.53 16.19 -36.33
CA SER A 74 -18.19 16.06 -35.04
C SER A 74 -17.97 14.68 -34.42
N GLU A 75 -18.18 13.61 -35.20
CA GLU A 75 -18.00 12.23 -34.73
C GLU A 75 -16.55 11.96 -34.31
N ILE A 76 -15.58 12.44 -35.08
CA ILE A 76 -14.15 12.30 -34.75
C ILE A 76 -13.81 13.03 -33.45
N GLY A 77 -14.31 14.27 -33.26
CA GLY A 77 -14.12 15.01 -32.02
C GLY A 77 -14.65 14.24 -30.81
N GLN A 78 -15.90 13.74 -30.89
CA GLN A 78 -16.50 12.94 -29.82
C GLN A 78 -15.74 11.65 -29.52
N LEU A 79 -15.25 10.95 -30.55
CA LEU A 79 -14.45 9.74 -30.38
C LEU A 79 -13.13 10.01 -29.66
N VAL A 80 -12.46 11.09 -30.01
CA VAL A 80 -11.19 11.50 -29.38
C VAL A 80 -11.38 11.92 -27.93
N ASP A 81 -12.42 12.71 -27.63
CA ASP A 81 -12.75 13.10 -26.26
C ASP A 81 -13.02 11.87 -25.38
N ARG A 82 -13.78 10.90 -25.92
CA ARG A 82 -14.06 9.64 -25.26
C ARG A 82 -12.80 8.80 -25.06
N MET A 83 -11.94 8.72 -26.06
CA MET A 83 -10.67 7.98 -25.99
C MET A 83 -9.71 8.57 -24.96
N THR A 84 -9.64 9.90 -24.88
CA THR A 84 -8.85 10.62 -23.87
C THR A 84 -9.36 10.31 -22.46
N THR A 85 -10.67 10.42 -22.24
CA THR A 85 -11.30 10.12 -20.94
C THR A 85 -11.04 8.68 -20.49
N VAL A 86 -11.22 7.71 -21.41
CA VAL A 86 -10.95 6.29 -21.14
C VAL A 86 -9.47 6.06 -20.86
N GLY A 87 -8.58 6.70 -21.60
CA GLY A 87 -7.13 6.61 -21.38
C GLY A 87 -6.72 7.10 -19.99
N GLU A 88 -7.26 8.23 -19.53
CA GLU A 88 -6.98 8.79 -18.20
C GLU A 88 -7.50 7.90 -17.06
N ASP A 89 -8.72 7.37 -17.19
CA ASP A 89 -9.30 6.43 -16.22
C ASP A 89 -8.48 5.15 -16.13
N LEU A 90 -8.10 4.56 -17.28
CA LEU A 90 -7.25 3.38 -17.31
C LEU A 90 -5.90 3.63 -16.64
N MET A 91 -5.23 4.74 -16.95
CA MET A 91 -3.94 5.10 -16.34
C MET A 91 -4.05 5.26 -14.82
N THR A 92 -5.11 5.89 -14.35
CA THR A 92 -5.38 6.04 -12.91
C THR A 92 -5.58 4.68 -12.25
N ARG A 93 -6.38 3.79 -12.86
CA ARG A 93 -6.62 2.44 -12.34
C ARG A 93 -5.36 1.58 -12.35
N PHE A 94 -4.56 1.62 -13.40
CA PHE A 94 -3.29 0.88 -13.46
C PHE A 94 -2.31 1.33 -12.37
N ARG A 95 -2.17 2.65 -12.18
CA ARG A 95 -1.35 3.19 -11.09
C ARG A 95 -1.90 2.76 -9.73
N GLY A 96 -3.22 2.88 -9.53
CA GLY A 96 -3.86 2.52 -8.28
C GLY A 96 -3.68 1.05 -7.93
N GLN A 97 -3.89 0.17 -8.92
CA GLN A 97 -3.67 -1.28 -8.76
C GLN A 97 -2.22 -1.57 -8.40
N ARG A 98 -1.26 -0.96 -9.09
CA ARG A 98 0.16 -1.15 -8.76
C ARG A 98 0.51 -0.68 -7.35
N LEU A 99 -0.05 0.44 -6.89
CA LEU A 99 0.15 0.91 -5.52
C LEU A 99 -0.45 -0.07 -4.50
N ALA A 100 -1.63 -0.63 -4.79
CA ALA A 100 -2.23 -1.67 -3.95
C ALA A 100 -1.36 -2.93 -3.90
N ASP A 101 -0.83 -3.39 -5.04
CA ASP A 101 0.06 -4.55 -5.11
C ASP A 101 1.37 -4.31 -4.34
N LEU A 102 1.94 -3.11 -4.43
CA LEU A 102 3.10 -2.72 -3.64
C LEU A 102 2.78 -2.67 -2.14
N ALA A 103 1.60 -2.16 -1.76
CA ALA A 103 1.14 -2.14 -0.38
C ALA A 103 1.00 -3.56 0.19
N LEU A 104 0.45 -4.49 -0.61
CA LEU A 104 0.34 -5.90 -0.24
C LEU A 104 1.72 -6.53 -0.02
N ASN A 105 2.66 -6.32 -0.94
CA ASN A 105 4.02 -6.83 -0.78
C ASN A 105 4.69 -6.28 0.49
N SER A 106 4.53 -4.99 0.78
CA SER A 106 5.07 -4.38 2.00
C SER A 106 4.50 -5.00 3.27
N ILE A 107 3.16 -5.15 3.36
CA ILE A 107 2.53 -5.67 4.57
C ILE A 107 2.73 -7.19 4.72
N ASP A 108 2.80 -7.95 3.62
CA ASP A 108 3.08 -9.40 3.64
C ASP A 108 4.47 -9.70 4.20
N ILE A 109 5.49 -8.89 3.85
CA ILE A 109 6.84 -9.04 4.44
C ILE A 109 6.78 -8.88 5.96
N ILE A 110 6.05 -7.89 6.47
CA ILE A 110 5.87 -7.69 7.91
C ILE A 110 5.12 -8.88 8.51
N ASP A 111 4.02 -9.31 7.91
CA ASP A 111 3.17 -10.38 8.42
C ASP A 111 3.96 -11.69 8.61
N ARG A 112 4.82 -12.04 7.63
CA ARG A 112 5.70 -13.21 7.73
C ARG A 112 6.78 -13.06 8.79
N ASN A 113 7.40 -11.88 8.89
CA ASN A 113 8.39 -11.60 9.94
C ASN A 113 7.77 -11.73 11.33
N LEU A 114 6.51 -11.32 11.48
CA LEU A 114 5.75 -11.38 12.71
C LEU A 114 5.26 -12.80 13.06
N TYR A 115 4.89 -13.61 12.05
CA TYR A 115 4.56 -15.03 12.25
C TYR A 115 5.65 -15.79 13.00
N GLU A 116 6.92 -15.62 12.59
CA GLU A 116 8.06 -16.29 13.22
C GLU A 116 8.15 -15.96 14.72
N ARG A 117 7.85 -14.72 15.13
CA ARG A 117 7.92 -14.28 16.53
C ARG A 117 6.88 -15.00 17.40
N SER A 118 5.74 -15.34 16.81
CA SER A 118 4.72 -16.14 17.50
C SER A 118 5.24 -17.55 17.83
N CYS A 119 6.03 -18.15 16.93
CA CYS A 119 6.65 -19.46 17.16
C CYS A 119 7.78 -19.35 18.18
N ASP A 120 8.63 -18.33 18.05
CA ASP A 120 9.75 -18.06 18.94
C ASP A 120 9.30 -17.96 20.40
N VAL A 121 8.28 -17.13 20.70
CA VAL A 121 7.84 -16.91 22.09
C VAL A 121 7.29 -18.18 22.74
N ARG A 122 6.51 -18.97 22.01
CA ARG A 122 5.92 -20.22 22.51
C ARG A 122 6.98 -21.28 22.74
N TRP A 123 7.95 -21.38 21.84
CA TRP A 123 9.04 -22.33 21.98
C TRP A 123 9.93 -21.98 23.18
N TRP A 124 10.37 -20.73 23.29
CA TRP A 124 11.26 -20.31 24.38
C TRP A 124 10.59 -20.29 25.75
N ALA A 125 9.26 -20.19 25.81
CA ALA A 125 8.51 -20.36 27.05
C ALA A 125 8.60 -21.79 27.62
N THR A 126 9.09 -22.76 26.84
CA THR A 126 9.32 -24.14 27.27
C THR A 126 10.79 -24.44 27.59
N ASP A 127 11.71 -23.48 27.43
CA ASP A 127 13.13 -23.69 27.79
C ASP A 127 13.25 -24.03 29.27
N SER A 128 13.99 -25.11 29.57
CA SER A 128 14.06 -25.68 30.91
C SER A 128 14.63 -24.72 31.95
N ALA A 129 15.53 -23.80 31.57
CA ALA A 129 16.05 -22.80 32.49
C ALA A 129 15.03 -21.70 32.79
N VAL A 130 14.25 -21.29 31.78
CA VAL A 130 13.15 -20.34 31.95
C VAL A 130 12.09 -20.91 32.88
N VAL A 131 11.67 -22.16 32.65
CA VAL A 131 10.70 -22.87 33.51
C VAL A 131 11.26 -23.05 34.92
N ALA A 132 12.51 -23.52 35.07
CA ALA A 132 13.13 -23.72 36.38
C ALA A 132 13.24 -22.41 37.19
N GLY A 133 13.53 -21.29 36.52
CA GLY A 133 13.58 -19.96 37.13
C GLY A 133 12.26 -19.58 37.83
N LEU A 134 11.12 -19.96 37.26
CA LEU A 134 9.81 -19.68 37.85
C LEU A 134 9.30 -20.78 38.79
N GLN A 135 9.64 -22.05 38.51
CA GLN A 135 9.16 -23.21 39.28
C GLN A 135 9.91 -23.39 40.60
N SER A 136 11.22 -23.10 40.61
CA SER A 136 12.10 -23.21 41.78
C SER A 136 12.95 -21.94 41.93
N PRO A 137 12.33 -20.80 42.32
CA PRO A 137 12.99 -19.51 42.28
C PRO A 137 14.22 -19.42 43.17
N SER A 138 15.36 -19.09 42.57
CA SER A 138 16.61 -18.81 43.28
C SER A 138 17.49 -17.88 42.44
N HIS A 139 18.45 -17.20 43.08
CA HIS A 139 19.40 -16.34 42.38
C HIS A 139 20.20 -17.10 41.30
N GLU A 140 20.50 -18.37 41.55
CA GLU A 140 21.20 -19.23 40.59
C GLU A 140 20.30 -19.58 39.39
N ALA A 141 19.03 -19.94 39.65
CA ALA A 141 18.07 -20.24 38.59
C ALA A 141 17.78 -19.01 37.70
N PHE A 142 17.67 -17.82 38.29
CA PHE A 142 17.49 -16.57 37.53
C PHE A 142 18.70 -16.24 36.65
N ARG A 143 19.92 -16.45 37.18
CA ARG A 143 21.16 -16.27 36.41
C ARG A 143 21.23 -17.25 35.25
N HIS A 144 20.94 -18.53 35.50
CA HIS A 144 20.95 -19.55 34.47
C HIS A 144 19.90 -19.27 33.37
N ALA A 145 18.69 -18.83 33.74
CA ALA A 145 17.69 -18.39 32.77
C ALA A 145 18.22 -17.21 31.93
N SER A 146 18.84 -16.20 32.56
CA SER A 146 19.43 -15.06 31.85
C SER A 146 20.55 -15.46 30.87
N GLU A 147 21.43 -16.38 31.26
CA GLU A 147 22.48 -16.94 30.38
C GLU A 147 21.87 -17.67 29.17
N ARG A 148 20.82 -18.46 29.37
CA ARG A 148 20.11 -19.15 28.29
C ARG A 148 19.43 -18.19 27.33
N LEU A 149 18.76 -17.16 27.84
CA LEU A 149 18.18 -16.09 27.01
C LEU A 149 19.25 -15.33 26.24
N ASN A 150 20.44 -15.12 26.83
CA ASN A 150 21.56 -14.50 26.12
C ASN A 150 22.02 -15.34 24.92
N VAL A 151 22.18 -16.67 25.09
CA VAL A 151 22.53 -17.59 23.99
C VAL A 151 21.52 -17.52 22.85
N ILE A 152 20.22 -17.45 23.17
CA ILE A 152 19.15 -17.25 22.18
C ILE A 152 19.39 -15.93 21.44
N LEU A 153 19.60 -14.81 22.15
CA LEU A 153 19.79 -13.49 21.57
C LEU A 153 21.09 -13.32 20.75
N GLN A 154 22.08 -14.19 20.92
CA GLN A 154 23.25 -14.26 20.05
C GLN A 154 22.93 -14.86 18.67
N SER A 155 21.94 -15.75 18.60
CA SER A 155 21.47 -16.37 17.35
C SER A 155 20.34 -15.59 16.69
N TYR A 156 19.48 -14.95 17.49
CA TYR A 156 18.31 -14.19 17.04
C TYR A 156 18.51 -12.69 17.30
N THR A 157 19.24 -12.04 16.40
CA THR A 157 19.70 -10.64 16.57
C THR A 157 18.60 -9.60 16.38
N VAL A 158 17.43 -9.99 15.89
CA VAL A 158 16.27 -9.11 15.63
C VAL A 158 15.54 -8.65 16.90
N TYR A 159 15.87 -9.24 18.05
CA TYR A 159 15.29 -8.87 19.33
C TYR A 159 16.19 -7.91 20.11
N LEU A 160 15.57 -6.94 20.76
CA LEU A 160 16.25 -6.11 21.74
C LEU A 160 16.57 -6.92 22.98
N ASP A 161 15.57 -7.60 23.54
CA ASP A 161 15.73 -8.39 24.76
C ASP A 161 14.59 -9.42 24.90
N LEU A 162 14.73 -10.33 25.86
CA LEU A 162 13.72 -11.30 26.28
C LEU A 162 13.59 -11.21 27.80
N TRP A 163 12.39 -11.08 28.34
CA TRP A 163 12.16 -10.97 29.79
C TRP A 163 11.28 -12.09 30.31
N VAL A 164 11.69 -12.66 31.45
CA VAL A 164 10.87 -13.59 32.22
C VAL A 164 10.35 -12.86 33.45
N ALA A 165 9.03 -12.81 33.59
CA ALA A 165 8.35 -12.20 34.73
C ALA A 165 7.59 -13.25 35.53
N ASP A 166 7.64 -13.15 36.87
CA ASP A 166 6.85 -13.99 37.75
C ASP A 166 5.36 -13.62 37.73
N ARG A 167 4.51 -14.39 38.42
CA ARG A 167 3.05 -14.13 38.47
C ARG A 167 2.67 -12.79 39.08
N SER A 168 3.57 -12.15 39.83
CA SER A 168 3.34 -10.82 40.39
C SER A 168 3.68 -9.69 39.41
N GLY A 169 4.26 -10.04 38.25
CA GLY A 169 4.73 -9.09 37.24
C GLY A 169 6.12 -8.56 37.51
N ARG A 170 6.92 -9.19 38.40
CA ARG A 170 8.31 -8.78 38.59
C ARG A 170 9.19 -9.50 37.59
N VAL A 171 9.98 -8.75 36.81
CA VAL A 171 11.00 -9.32 35.91
C VAL A 171 12.11 -9.96 36.74
N ILE A 172 12.32 -11.27 36.56
CA ILE A 172 13.31 -12.07 37.31
C ILE A 172 14.55 -12.41 36.48
N ALA A 173 14.43 -12.45 35.16
CA ALA A 173 15.53 -12.72 34.23
C ALA A 173 15.38 -11.94 32.93
N THR A 174 16.51 -11.58 32.31
CA THR A 174 16.64 -10.87 31.03
C THR A 174 17.77 -11.51 30.22
N GLY A 175 17.69 -11.48 28.90
CA GLY A 175 18.76 -11.98 28.03
C GLY A 175 19.94 -11.03 27.86
N ARG A 176 19.80 -9.73 28.19
CA ARG A 176 20.89 -8.74 28.10
C ARG A 176 20.99 -7.88 29.37
N PRO A 177 21.26 -8.48 30.54
CA PRO A 177 21.40 -7.72 31.79
C PRO A 177 22.52 -6.67 31.74
N ASP A 178 23.57 -6.89 30.96
CA ASP A 178 24.67 -5.92 30.81
C ASP A 178 24.27 -4.69 29.99
N ARG A 179 23.34 -4.84 29.04
CA ARG A 179 22.85 -3.73 28.20
C ARG A 179 21.67 -3.03 28.85
N PHE A 180 20.75 -3.79 29.44
CA PHE A 180 19.52 -3.30 30.07
C PHE A 180 19.49 -3.67 31.56
N PRO A 181 20.39 -3.13 32.39
CA PRO A 181 20.50 -3.51 33.80
C PRO A 181 19.25 -3.21 34.62
N HIS A 182 18.44 -2.25 34.18
CA HIS A 182 17.18 -1.87 34.82
C HIS A 182 16.01 -2.81 34.50
N ALA A 183 16.17 -3.75 33.56
CA ALA A 183 15.13 -4.73 33.26
C ALA A 183 14.82 -5.62 34.46
N ILE A 184 15.85 -6.11 35.16
CA ILE A 184 15.67 -6.96 36.35
C ILE A 184 14.96 -6.17 37.45
N GLY A 185 13.87 -6.74 37.97
CA GLY A 185 13.08 -6.15 39.03
C GLY A 185 12.05 -5.12 38.57
N THR A 186 12.00 -4.78 37.27
CA THR A 186 10.91 -3.96 36.71
C THR A 186 9.57 -4.64 36.98
N ASN A 187 8.57 -3.83 37.37
CA ASN A 187 7.21 -4.29 37.56
C ASN A 187 6.40 -4.08 36.28
N VAL A 188 5.99 -5.18 35.65
CA VAL A 188 5.22 -5.23 34.41
C VAL A 188 3.78 -5.70 34.63
N SER A 189 3.31 -5.76 35.88
CA SER A 189 1.95 -6.25 36.22
C SER A 189 0.81 -5.50 35.53
N ASN A 190 1.04 -4.24 35.15
CA ASN A 190 0.07 -3.40 34.45
C ASN A 190 0.29 -3.34 32.92
N GLU A 191 1.32 -4.00 32.41
CA GLU A 191 1.60 -4.02 30.97
C GLU A 191 0.64 -4.95 30.24
N ALA A 192 0.11 -4.52 29.09
CA ALA A 192 -0.89 -5.28 28.36
C ALA A 192 -0.35 -6.64 27.92
N TRP A 193 0.87 -6.70 27.40
CA TRP A 193 1.52 -7.96 27.01
C TRP A 193 1.59 -8.95 28.18
N PHE A 194 1.88 -8.49 29.40
CA PHE A 194 2.01 -9.37 30.57
C PHE A 194 0.65 -9.91 31.00
N ILE A 195 -0.35 -9.01 31.09
CA ILE A 195 -1.73 -9.39 31.44
C ILE A 195 -2.29 -10.40 30.44
N ASP A 196 -2.07 -10.17 29.15
CA ASP A 196 -2.60 -11.03 28.10
C ASP A 196 -1.82 -12.34 27.98
N ALA A 197 -0.50 -12.34 28.24
CA ALA A 197 0.29 -13.56 28.33
C ALA A 197 -0.25 -14.53 29.40
N LEU A 198 -0.60 -14.02 30.58
CA LEU A 198 -1.16 -14.85 31.66
C LEU A 198 -2.56 -15.39 31.33
N ARG A 199 -3.25 -14.82 30.34
CA ARG A 199 -4.58 -15.23 29.87
C ARG A 199 -4.53 -16.20 28.69
N THR A 200 -3.35 -16.51 28.15
CA THR A 200 -3.24 -17.48 27.06
C THR A 200 -3.82 -18.82 27.49
N ARG A 201 -4.52 -19.50 26.57
CA ARG A 201 -5.31 -20.69 26.91
C ARG A 201 -4.44 -21.89 27.27
N ASP A 202 -3.40 -22.13 26.47
CA ASP A 202 -2.46 -23.24 26.57
C ASP A 202 -1.09 -22.81 26.01
N GLY A 203 -0.09 -23.71 26.01
CA GLY A 203 1.26 -23.44 25.50
C GLY A 203 1.36 -23.20 23.99
N GLY A 204 0.30 -23.50 23.23
CA GLY A 204 0.17 -23.16 21.81
C GLY A 204 -0.36 -21.75 21.55
N ASP A 205 -0.77 -21.03 22.60
CA ASP A 205 -1.39 -19.70 22.52
C ASP A 205 -0.39 -18.58 22.87
N PHE A 206 -0.65 -17.35 22.41
CA PHE A 206 0.23 -16.20 22.57
C PHE A 206 -0.54 -14.89 22.46
N ALA A 207 0.05 -13.81 22.97
CA ALA A 207 -0.46 -12.45 22.87
C ALA A 207 0.54 -11.54 22.14
N VAL A 208 0.01 -10.54 21.46
CA VAL A 208 0.79 -9.52 20.76
C VAL A 208 0.30 -8.15 21.21
N GLU A 209 1.23 -7.34 21.70
CA GLU A 209 0.98 -5.94 21.98
C GLU A 209 1.31 -5.08 20.77
N ASP A 210 0.56 -4.00 20.60
CA ASP A 210 0.77 -3.07 19.51
C ASP A 210 2.10 -2.31 19.64
N VAL A 211 2.57 -1.76 18.53
CA VAL A 211 3.88 -1.10 18.43
C VAL A 211 3.95 0.12 19.34
N ARG A 212 4.97 0.17 20.21
CA ARG A 212 5.17 1.29 21.14
C ARG A 212 6.64 1.42 21.60
N PRO A 213 7.06 2.60 22.08
CA PRO A 213 8.35 2.74 22.75
C PRO A 213 8.37 1.99 24.09
N ASN A 214 9.51 1.40 24.43
CA ASN A 214 9.73 0.76 25.72
C ASN A 214 10.78 1.55 26.54
N PRO A 215 10.40 2.20 27.67
CA PRO A 215 11.31 3.04 28.46
C PRO A 215 12.54 2.32 29.03
N VAL A 216 12.42 1.03 29.33
CA VAL A 216 13.52 0.22 29.89
C VAL A 216 14.50 -0.19 28.80
N LEU A 217 14.01 -0.34 27.57
CA LEU A 217 14.82 -0.66 26.39
C LEU A 217 15.22 0.62 25.63
N GLU A 218 15.68 1.64 26.36
CA GLU A 218 16.22 2.89 25.81
C GLU A 218 15.20 3.69 24.97
N ASN A 219 13.89 3.54 25.25
CA ASN A 219 12.79 4.09 24.44
C ASN A 219 12.78 3.61 22.98
N ARG A 220 13.48 2.52 22.64
CA ARG A 220 13.38 1.91 21.33
C ARG A 220 11.95 1.41 21.10
N THR A 221 11.50 1.51 19.86
CA THR A 221 10.18 1.02 19.46
C THR A 221 10.19 -0.50 19.33
N VAL A 222 9.21 -1.16 19.95
CA VAL A 222 9.10 -2.62 19.97
C VAL A 222 7.73 -3.10 19.54
N ALA A 223 7.70 -4.29 18.94
CA ALA A 223 6.51 -5.13 18.87
C ALA A 223 6.69 -6.27 19.88
N THR A 224 5.85 -6.33 20.91
CA THR A 224 6.02 -7.30 22.01
C THR A 224 5.17 -8.53 21.75
N TYR A 225 5.83 -9.69 21.72
CA TYR A 225 5.16 -10.99 21.73
C TYR A 225 5.30 -11.59 23.12
N SER A 226 4.27 -12.29 23.57
CA SER A 226 4.27 -12.83 24.92
C SER A 226 3.42 -14.08 25.05
N THR A 227 3.78 -14.94 26.00
CA THR A 227 2.94 -16.07 26.41
C THR A 227 3.23 -16.48 27.85
N ALA A 228 2.31 -17.22 28.46
CA ALA A 228 2.51 -17.83 29.77
C ALA A 228 3.64 -18.86 29.73
N VAL A 229 4.53 -18.80 30.73
CA VAL A 229 5.42 -19.92 31.05
C VAL A 229 4.67 -20.86 31.98
N ARG A 230 4.63 -22.14 31.63
CA ARG A 230 3.84 -23.16 32.33
C ARG A 230 4.71 -24.18 33.04
N ARG A 231 4.16 -24.76 34.09
CA ARG A 231 4.80 -25.81 34.89
C ARG A 231 5.31 -26.94 33.99
N ASP A 232 6.56 -27.33 34.21
CA ASP A 232 7.29 -28.36 33.44
C ASP A 232 7.37 -28.09 31.92
N GLY A 233 7.08 -26.86 31.47
CA GLY A 233 6.95 -26.54 30.04
C GLY A 233 5.75 -27.20 29.35
N ALA A 234 4.82 -27.77 30.13
CA ALA A 234 3.69 -28.51 29.59
C ALA A 234 2.65 -27.60 28.94
N GLN A 235 2.03 -28.08 27.84
CA GLN A 235 1.01 -27.34 27.09
C GLN A 235 -0.15 -26.87 27.98
N ASP A 236 -0.67 -27.76 28.84
CA ASP A 236 -1.79 -27.48 29.74
C ASP A 236 -1.33 -27.26 31.20
N GLY A 237 -0.04 -26.98 31.41
CA GLY A 237 0.52 -26.78 32.74
C GLY A 237 -0.02 -25.52 33.43
N GLU A 238 0.08 -25.51 34.76
CA GLU A 238 -0.23 -24.32 35.56
C GLU A 238 0.65 -23.14 35.13
N VAL A 239 0.07 -21.96 34.96
CA VAL A 239 0.81 -20.73 34.66
C VAL A 239 1.71 -20.34 35.84
N LEU A 240 3.02 -20.27 35.59
CA LEU A 240 4.05 -19.89 36.56
C LEU A 240 4.51 -18.43 36.42
N GLY A 241 4.24 -17.80 35.28
CA GLY A 241 4.70 -16.46 34.94
C GLY A 241 4.51 -16.20 33.45
N ALA A 242 5.24 -15.23 32.91
CA ALA A 242 5.18 -14.87 31.50
C ALA A 242 6.57 -14.68 30.90
N LEU A 243 6.69 -15.01 29.62
CA LEU A 243 7.81 -14.62 28.78
C LEU A 243 7.34 -13.50 27.85
N GLY A 244 8.05 -12.38 27.85
CA GLY A 244 7.91 -11.30 26.87
C GLY A 244 9.15 -11.23 25.99
N ILE A 245 8.96 -11.13 24.67
CA ILE A 245 10.04 -11.00 23.70
C ILE A 245 9.85 -9.70 22.93
N PHE A 246 10.90 -8.87 22.91
CA PHE A 246 10.83 -7.49 22.45
C PHE A 246 11.51 -7.37 21.09
N PHE A 247 10.71 -7.53 20.03
CA PHE A 247 11.19 -7.41 18.66
C PHE A 247 11.58 -5.96 18.37
N ASP A 248 12.81 -5.74 17.87
CA ASP A 248 13.26 -4.41 17.46
C ASP A 248 12.46 -4.00 16.21
N TRP A 249 11.52 -3.06 16.34
CA TRP A 249 10.58 -2.75 15.27
C TRP A 249 11.20 -1.86 14.19
N GLU A 250 11.99 -0.87 14.61
CA GLU A 250 12.41 0.25 13.77
C GLU A 250 13.25 -0.17 12.55
N PRO A 251 14.29 -1.03 12.68
CA PRO A 251 15.11 -1.39 11.52
C PRO A 251 14.31 -2.16 10.46
N GLN A 252 13.42 -3.04 10.90
CA GLN A 252 12.67 -3.97 10.08
C GLN A 252 11.55 -3.22 9.36
N ALA A 253 10.81 -2.39 10.09
CA ALA A 253 9.79 -1.55 9.49
C ALA A 253 10.41 -0.55 8.50
N ARG A 254 11.54 0.08 8.86
CA ARG A 254 12.27 0.99 7.97
C ARG A 254 12.74 0.30 6.68
N ALA A 255 13.30 -0.91 6.79
CA ALA A 255 13.72 -1.68 5.62
C ALA A 255 12.55 -1.97 4.67
N VAL A 256 11.36 -2.26 5.21
CA VAL A 256 10.15 -2.51 4.41
C VAL A 256 9.66 -1.24 3.72
N VAL A 257 9.42 -0.16 4.46
CA VAL A 257 8.83 1.07 3.89
C VAL A 257 9.77 1.80 2.94
N THR A 258 11.09 1.66 3.12
CA THR A 258 12.09 2.23 2.19
C THR A 258 12.44 1.28 1.05
N GLY A 259 12.29 -0.04 1.24
CA GLY A 259 12.58 -1.09 0.26
C GLY A 259 11.53 -1.27 -0.84
N VAL A 260 10.41 -0.53 -0.78
CA VAL A 260 9.38 -0.57 -1.83
C VAL A 260 9.97 -0.21 -3.19
N ARG A 261 9.67 -1.01 -4.21
CA ARG A 261 10.22 -0.86 -5.57
C ARG A 261 9.49 0.23 -6.35
N LEU A 262 9.89 1.47 -6.08
CA LEU A 262 9.45 2.68 -6.79
C LEU A 262 10.58 3.23 -7.67
N GLU A 263 10.22 3.76 -8.84
CA GLU A 263 11.13 4.57 -9.66
C GLU A 263 11.58 5.82 -8.88
N THR A 264 12.77 6.35 -9.20
CA THR A 264 13.35 7.49 -8.46
C THR A 264 12.42 8.72 -8.44
N SER A 265 11.81 9.04 -9.58
CA SER A 265 10.85 10.16 -9.72
C SER A 265 9.52 9.91 -9.02
N GLU A 266 9.13 8.64 -8.88
CA GLU A 266 7.92 8.27 -8.15
C GLU A 266 8.15 8.33 -6.64
N ARG A 267 9.32 7.90 -6.18
CA ARG A 267 9.69 7.85 -4.76
C ARG A 267 9.62 9.21 -4.09
N THR A 268 9.94 10.30 -4.78
CA THR A 268 9.85 11.66 -4.22
C THR A 268 8.43 12.10 -3.94
N ASN A 269 7.45 11.54 -4.66
CA ASN A 269 6.03 11.90 -4.54
C ASN A 269 5.19 10.79 -3.89
N THR A 270 5.82 9.72 -3.41
CA THR A 270 5.12 8.55 -2.88
C THR A 270 5.61 8.22 -1.49
N ARG A 271 4.68 8.18 -0.54
CA ARG A 271 4.94 7.81 0.84
C ARG A 271 4.41 6.40 1.08
N CYS A 272 5.26 5.51 1.60
CA CYS A 272 4.85 4.20 2.06
C CYS A 272 4.63 4.24 3.57
N LEU A 273 3.50 3.71 4.02
CA LEU A 273 3.10 3.66 5.42
C LEU A 273 2.79 2.22 5.82
N LEU A 274 3.09 1.89 7.07
CA LEU A 274 2.49 0.77 7.79
C LEU A 274 1.57 1.36 8.84
N LEU A 275 0.34 0.87 8.91
CA LEU A 275 -0.68 1.30 9.85
C LEU A 275 -1.08 0.15 10.77
N ASP A 276 -1.33 0.43 12.05
CA ASP A 276 -1.99 -0.53 12.92
C ASP A 276 -3.48 -0.71 12.55
N ALA A 277 -4.20 -1.56 13.29
CA ALA A 277 -5.61 -1.83 13.03
C ALA A 277 -6.53 -0.61 13.28
N ALA A 278 -6.08 0.37 14.06
CA ALA A 278 -6.78 1.62 14.33
C ALA A 278 -6.40 2.74 13.33
N GLY A 279 -5.46 2.49 12.42
CA GLY A 279 -4.98 3.45 11.44
C GLY A 279 -3.85 4.34 11.94
N ARG A 280 -3.27 4.09 13.12
CA ARG A 280 -2.08 4.82 13.59
C ARG A 280 -0.89 4.46 12.72
N ILE A 281 -0.06 5.44 12.39
CA ILE A 281 1.16 5.20 11.61
C ILE A 281 2.18 4.50 12.50
N ILE A 282 2.51 3.25 12.20
CA ILE A 282 3.55 2.48 12.91
C ILE A 282 4.88 2.48 12.17
N ALA A 283 4.90 2.86 10.89
CA ALA A 283 6.12 3.21 10.15
C ALA A 283 5.80 4.06 8.92
N ALA A 284 6.74 4.91 8.51
CA ALA A 284 6.63 5.73 7.32
C ALA A 284 7.97 5.82 6.57
N SER A 285 7.93 5.80 5.24
CA SER A 285 9.13 5.89 4.40
C SER A 285 9.93 7.18 4.58
N ASP A 286 9.29 8.23 5.11
CA ASP A 286 9.90 9.52 5.44
C ASP A 286 9.99 9.78 6.95
N GLY A 287 9.64 8.80 7.78
CA GLY A 287 9.66 8.87 9.25
C GLY A 287 8.66 9.86 9.87
N ARG A 288 7.84 10.57 9.07
CA ARG A 288 6.90 11.56 9.62
C ARG A 288 5.72 10.86 10.27
N GLY A 289 5.21 11.41 11.38
CA GLY A 289 3.99 10.95 12.04
C GLY A 289 4.04 9.55 12.67
N GLU A 290 5.19 8.88 12.69
CA GLU A 290 5.35 7.57 13.32
C GLU A 290 4.92 7.63 14.79
N LEU A 291 4.04 6.71 15.18
CA LEU A 291 3.42 6.52 16.50
C LEU A 291 2.60 7.70 17.04
N THR A 292 2.50 8.80 16.29
CA THR A 292 1.93 10.07 16.75
C THR A 292 0.75 10.53 15.90
N GLU A 293 0.70 10.15 14.63
CA GLU A 293 -0.38 10.47 13.72
C GLU A 293 -1.20 9.22 13.36
N SER A 294 -2.46 9.45 12.98
CA SER A 294 -3.33 8.42 12.41
C SER A 294 -3.70 8.80 10.98
N PHE A 295 -3.66 7.81 10.09
CA PHE A 295 -4.08 7.94 8.72
C PHE A 295 -5.52 7.41 8.57
N HIS A 296 -6.42 8.27 8.12
CA HIS A 296 -7.81 7.87 7.86
C HIS A 296 -7.91 7.08 6.55
N LEU A 297 -7.77 5.76 6.65
CA LEU A 297 -7.86 4.85 5.52
C LEU A 297 -9.31 4.51 5.17
N VAL A 298 -9.69 4.70 3.90
CA VAL A 298 -11.03 4.33 3.39
C VAL A 298 -10.93 3.02 2.61
N THR A 299 -11.42 1.93 3.21
CA THR A 299 -11.30 0.59 2.61
C THR A 299 -12.57 0.10 1.91
N GLN A 300 -13.73 0.69 2.22
CA GLN A 300 -15.05 0.20 1.77
C GLN A 300 -15.26 -1.31 2.07
N GLY A 301 -14.67 -1.81 3.16
CA GLY A 301 -14.75 -3.22 3.54
C GLY A 301 -13.88 -4.16 2.70
N GLN A 302 -13.13 -3.64 1.73
CA GLN A 302 -12.19 -4.44 0.94
C GLN A 302 -10.87 -4.64 1.71
N PRO A 303 -10.26 -5.83 1.64
CA PRO A 303 -8.95 -6.08 2.25
C PRO A 303 -7.82 -5.41 1.46
N MET A 304 -8.05 -5.07 0.20
CA MET A 304 -7.08 -4.47 -0.71
C MET A 304 -7.81 -3.61 -1.72
N GLY A 305 -7.21 -2.50 -2.13
CA GLY A 305 -7.79 -1.64 -3.15
C GLY A 305 -7.04 -0.34 -3.33
N HIS A 306 -7.65 0.55 -4.10
CA HIS A 306 -7.13 1.89 -4.32
C HIS A 306 -8.26 2.90 -4.47
N TYR A 307 -7.97 4.17 -4.18
CA TYR A 307 -8.90 5.27 -4.39
C TYR A 307 -8.16 6.60 -4.58
N LEU A 308 -8.83 7.57 -5.19
CA LEU A 308 -8.43 8.96 -5.16
C LEU A 308 -9.09 9.64 -3.97
N ASP A 309 -8.29 10.32 -3.14
CA ASP A 309 -8.83 11.10 -2.04
C ASP A 309 -9.29 12.51 -2.49
N ARG A 310 -9.90 13.25 -1.56
CA ARG A 310 -10.39 14.62 -1.80
C ARG A 310 -9.30 15.63 -2.18
N HIS A 311 -8.03 15.30 -1.96
CA HIS A 311 -6.87 16.13 -2.28
C HIS A 311 -6.22 15.69 -3.61
N GLY A 312 -6.82 14.74 -4.32
CA GLY A 312 -6.29 14.21 -5.58
C GLY A 312 -5.10 13.26 -5.39
N ARG A 313 -4.85 12.79 -4.16
CA ARG A 313 -3.81 11.78 -3.90
C ARG A 313 -4.34 10.41 -4.24
N LEU A 314 -3.53 9.62 -4.93
CA LEU A 314 -3.85 8.23 -5.25
C LEU A 314 -3.34 7.33 -4.12
N ILE A 315 -4.27 6.64 -3.48
CA ILE A 315 -4.00 5.77 -2.33
C ILE A 315 -4.14 4.33 -2.78
N GLY A 316 -3.11 3.51 -2.56
CA GLY A 316 -3.19 2.05 -2.65
C GLY A 316 -3.05 1.45 -1.25
N PHE A 317 -3.83 0.42 -0.93
CA PHE A 317 -3.79 -0.20 0.39
C PHE A 317 -3.98 -1.71 0.33
N ALA A 318 -3.47 -2.39 1.35
CA ALA A 318 -3.69 -3.81 1.59
C ALA A 318 -3.62 -4.11 3.10
N ARG A 319 -4.53 -4.96 3.57
CA ARG A 319 -4.57 -5.49 4.93
C ARG A 319 -3.66 -6.70 5.05
N THR A 320 -3.10 -6.95 6.25
CA THR A 320 -2.39 -8.20 6.56
C THR A 320 -3.22 -9.42 6.13
N PRO A 321 -2.71 -10.28 5.23
CA PRO A 321 -3.43 -11.46 4.75
C PRO A 321 -3.45 -12.62 5.76
N GLY A 322 -2.56 -12.60 6.76
CA GLY A 322 -2.21 -13.74 7.57
C GLY A 322 -1.17 -14.63 6.88
N TYR A 323 -0.52 -15.49 7.66
CA TYR A 323 0.44 -16.48 7.18
C TYR A 323 0.35 -17.75 8.02
N GLU A 324 0.14 -18.90 7.38
CA GLU A 324 -0.07 -20.20 8.04
C GLU A 324 -1.17 -20.12 9.13
N THR A 325 -0.80 -20.32 10.40
CA THR A 325 -1.73 -20.27 11.54
C THR A 325 -1.89 -18.87 12.14
N TYR A 326 -1.09 -17.90 11.69
CA TYR A 326 -1.14 -16.52 12.15
C TYR A 326 -2.09 -15.69 11.29
N ARG A 327 -3.14 -15.17 11.92
CA ARG A 327 -4.22 -14.45 11.23
C ARG A 327 -3.87 -13.03 10.80
N GLY A 328 -2.68 -12.54 11.16
CA GLY A 328 -2.31 -11.14 11.04
C GLY A 328 -2.98 -10.25 12.10
N LEU A 329 -2.42 -9.06 12.32
CA LEU A 329 -2.90 -8.10 13.33
C LEU A 329 -3.98 -7.15 12.80
N GLY A 330 -4.42 -7.35 11.54
CA GLY A 330 -5.34 -6.43 10.88
C GLY A 330 -4.70 -5.08 10.53
N TRP A 331 -3.37 -5.04 10.48
CA TRP A 331 -2.57 -3.90 10.05
C TRP A 331 -2.68 -3.69 8.54
N TYR A 332 -2.25 -2.52 8.08
CA TYR A 332 -2.30 -2.16 6.66
C TYR A 332 -0.96 -1.67 6.14
N GLY A 333 -0.61 -2.12 4.94
CA GLY A 333 0.33 -1.41 4.08
C GLY A 333 -0.45 -0.36 3.29
N VAL A 334 0.10 0.86 3.17
CA VAL A 334 -0.52 1.95 2.42
C VAL A 334 0.54 2.70 1.61
N LEU A 335 0.27 2.93 0.34
CA LEU A 335 1.05 3.86 -0.49
C LEU A 335 0.20 5.09 -0.80
N VAL A 336 0.76 6.27 -0.54
CA VAL A 336 0.16 7.56 -0.79
C VAL A 336 0.96 8.25 -1.89
N HIS A 337 0.41 8.31 -3.10
CA HIS A 337 1.05 9.00 -4.23
C HIS A 337 0.42 10.38 -4.41
N ASN A 338 1.23 11.42 -4.27
CA ASN A 338 0.82 12.79 -4.49
C ASN A 338 0.90 13.14 -5.99
N PRO A 339 -0.02 13.98 -6.49
CA PRO A 339 0.09 14.54 -7.83
C PRO A 339 1.37 15.40 -7.95
N PRO A 340 1.91 15.55 -9.17
CA PRO A 340 3.11 16.37 -9.39
C PRO A 340 2.94 17.80 -8.84
N GLY A 341 3.95 18.30 -8.12
CA GLY A 341 3.97 19.68 -7.60
C GLY A 341 3.35 19.87 -6.21
N GLN A 342 2.91 18.80 -5.54
CA GLN A 342 2.47 18.79 -4.14
C GLN A 342 3.31 17.76 -3.35
N SER A 343 4.47 18.16 -2.85
CA SER A 343 5.39 17.30 -2.06
C SER A 343 5.39 17.65 -0.59
#